data_AF-A0A8C7FWV2-F1
#
_entry.id   AF-A0A8C7FWV2-F1
#
_cell.length_a   1.000
_cell.length_b   1.000
_cell.length_c   1.000
_cell.angle_alpha   90.00
_cell.angle_beta   90.00
_cell.angle_gamma   90.00
#
_symmetry.space_group_name_H-M   'P 1'
#
loop_
_entity.id
_entity.type
_entity.pdbx_description
1 polymer ?
#
loop_
_entity_poly.entity_id
_entity_poly.type
_entity_poly.pdbx_seq_one_letter_code
_entity_poly.pdbx_strand_id
1 'polypeptide(L)'
;MAISVIKTLCVACVPAPVTHLANMSMFSTGILVLTSPLHTLPLRIAPVLSSAAQVVERTLYVHLHPGLNLGAGGGQPRPVFIQPVVDLSSLITGLYSNAANVCGHLDVRVLLTNVRAQPNNASSPETGGTGVACNPFPSPQPLSHSPEVVLTDYALQDPGQSPLVAQCLQRYTGHCYVCTPGLASVLLHPQLQKLEEEVEEGQKDDWDSRSERMETYSEVVVGGTFDRLHGAHKTLLNISCLLANKRFLIGVCDQELLKKKVLKELIEPYALRVQRLQEFLQDVKPSLQYEIVPLSDPFGPSVIDAQLQCIVVSEETRRGGEAVNKKRLENGLPGLVLHEIQLLKDAHHTEMEEEKISSSSLRSRLLGTLLTDPKQNKSHLPLVPYVIGLTGGSGSGKSSIAQQLEALGAVRIDSDQLGHETYRPGEVAYNRVLEEFGSDLINEDKTINRRALGRKVFGNKERLKALTDIVWPEIALLVKERIQQAREEGKQVCVVDAAVLLEAGWTDIVHEVWVAVIPEEEAVSRITVRDGVSQEDAVRRLQSQWPNTQQVEQANVVLCTLWEPEITQKQVRKAWDLLQKRIQQSREGAKPPS
;
A
#
# COMPACT_ATOMS: atom_id res chain seq x y z
N MET A 1 37.37 -31.78 -30.59
CA MET A 1 37.81 -30.42 -30.92
C MET A 1 37.30 -29.52 -29.79
N ALA A 2 38.04 -29.42 -28.68
CA ALA A 2 39.08 -28.40 -28.41
C ALA A 2 38.45 -27.02 -28.10
N ILE A 3 38.29 -26.66 -26.81
CA ILE A 3 39.18 -25.77 -25.98
C ILE A 3 38.81 -24.28 -26.22
N SER A 4 38.13 -23.57 -25.31
CA SER A 4 38.60 -22.90 -24.07
C SER A 4 39.61 -21.76 -24.28
N VAL A 5 39.50 -20.71 -23.45
CA VAL A 5 40.60 -19.86 -22.91
C VAL A 5 40.74 -18.37 -23.40
N ILE A 6 40.65 -17.46 -22.40
CA ILE A 6 41.34 -16.16 -22.16
C ILE A 6 40.79 -14.88 -22.82
N LYS A 7 40.29 -13.88 -22.05
CA LYS A 7 40.99 -12.86 -21.22
C LYS A 7 41.92 -11.94 -22.04
N THR A 8 41.93 -10.65 -21.68
CA THR A 8 43.06 -9.68 -21.75
C THR A 8 42.84 -8.45 -22.63
N LEU A 9 42.51 -7.35 -21.92
CA LEU A 9 42.89 -5.94 -22.06
C LEU A 9 42.62 -5.14 -23.34
N CYS A 10 41.99 -3.98 -23.15
CA CYS A 10 42.74 -2.72 -23.26
C CYS A 10 42.32 -1.72 -22.17
N VAL A 11 43.20 -1.55 -21.19
CA VAL A 11 43.25 -0.41 -20.25
C VAL A 11 44.00 0.70 -20.98
N ALA A 12 43.39 1.86 -21.21
CA ALA A 12 44.12 3.10 -21.49
C ALA A 12 43.27 4.34 -21.19
N CYS A 13 43.75 5.14 -20.24
CA CYS A 13 43.46 6.56 -20.00
C CYS A 13 42.05 6.96 -19.58
N VAL A 14 41.71 6.59 -18.35
CA VAL A 14 40.79 7.31 -17.46
C VAL A 14 41.48 8.60 -16.98
N PRO A 15 40.93 9.81 -17.18
CA PRO A 15 41.14 10.89 -16.23
C PRO A 15 40.19 10.66 -15.05
N ALA A 16 40.75 10.68 -13.84
CA ALA A 16 40.18 10.27 -12.56
C ALA A 16 38.64 10.39 -12.42
N PRO A 17 37.93 9.30 -12.04
CA PRO A 17 36.59 9.44 -11.50
C PRO A 17 36.72 10.11 -10.15
N VAL A 18 35.92 11.14 -9.89
CA VAL A 18 35.76 11.68 -8.54
C VAL A 18 35.19 10.54 -7.67
N THR A 19 36.09 9.89 -6.95
CA THR A 19 35.83 8.85 -5.97
C THR A 19 35.04 9.45 -4.81
N HIS A 20 33.71 9.44 -4.89
CA HIS A 20 32.85 9.64 -3.71
C HIS A 20 31.43 9.03 -3.81
N LEU A 21 31.18 8.10 -4.75
CA LEU A 21 29.85 7.49 -4.96
C LEU A 21 29.72 6.03 -4.47
N ALA A 22 30.69 5.52 -3.72
CA ALA A 22 30.58 4.24 -3.02
C ALA A 22 30.54 4.51 -1.51
N ASN A 23 29.43 4.20 -0.84
CA ASN A 23 29.06 4.52 0.55
C ASN A 23 28.48 5.94 0.82
N MET A 24 27.45 6.35 0.09
CA MET A 24 26.48 7.30 0.68
C MET A 24 25.34 6.50 1.30
N SER A 25 25.14 6.64 2.62
CA SER A 25 23.87 6.28 3.25
C SER A 25 22.76 7.04 2.53
N MET A 26 21.75 6.35 2.02
CA MET A 26 20.58 7.00 1.41
C MET A 26 19.93 7.92 2.45
N PHE A 27 19.40 9.05 1.99
CA PHE A 27 18.65 9.97 2.84
C PHE A 27 17.22 9.45 2.97
N SER A 28 16.64 9.51 4.16
CA SER A 28 15.25 9.06 4.37
C SER A 28 14.28 9.95 3.59
N THR A 29 14.51 11.27 3.62
CA THR A 29 13.60 12.27 3.05
C THR A 29 14.36 13.30 2.23
N GLY A 30 13.89 13.54 1.00
CA GLY A 30 14.46 14.55 0.12
C GLY A 30 13.41 15.49 -0.47
N ILE A 31 13.87 16.64 -0.94
CA ILE A 31 13.06 17.59 -1.71
C ILE A 31 13.70 17.86 -3.07
N LEU A 32 12.98 17.56 -4.14
CA LEU A 32 13.35 17.81 -5.53
C LEU A 32 12.75 19.15 -5.97
N VAL A 33 13.61 20.13 -6.23
CA VAL A 33 13.23 21.43 -6.80
C VAL A 33 13.35 21.35 -8.31
N LEU A 34 12.20 21.32 -8.99
CA LEU A 34 12.11 21.33 -10.45
C LEU A 34 12.16 22.78 -10.97
N THR A 35 13.22 23.06 -11.71
CA THR A 35 13.60 24.38 -12.21
C THR A 35 13.46 24.51 -13.71
N SER A 36 13.44 23.40 -14.46
CA SER A 36 13.26 23.44 -15.91
C SER A 36 11.89 24.04 -16.29
N PRO A 37 11.78 24.69 -17.45
CA PRO A 37 10.50 25.20 -17.95
C PRO A 37 9.42 24.10 -18.04
N LEU A 38 8.16 24.45 -17.75
CA LEU A 38 7.03 23.49 -17.71
C LEU A 38 6.89 22.65 -18.98
N HIS A 39 7.14 23.22 -20.16
CA HIS A 39 7.04 22.51 -21.44
C HIS A 39 8.15 21.46 -21.65
N THR A 40 9.31 21.62 -20.99
CA THR A 40 10.43 20.67 -21.09
C THR A 40 10.39 19.57 -20.03
N LEU A 41 9.74 19.84 -18.89
CA LEU A 41 9.69 18.92 -17.76
C LEU A 41 9.11 17.53 -18.11
N PRO A 42 8.02 17.40 -18.87
CA PRO A 42 7.45 16.09 -19.23
C PRO A 42 8.46 15.09 -19.78
N LEU A 43 9.43 15.54 -20.59
CA LEU A 43 10.47 14.70 -21.18
C LEU A 43 11.57 14.30 -20.18
N ARG A 44 11.71 15.04 -19.08
CA ARG A 44 12.79 14.89 -18.09
C ARG A 44 12.34 14.22 -16.78
N ILE A 45 11.03 14.06 -16.54
CA ILE A 45 10.50 13.52 -15.28
C ILE A 45 11.08 12.14 -14.95
N ALA A 46 10.98 11.17 -15.86
CA ALA A 46 11.40 9.81 -15.60
C ALA A 46 12.89 9.70 -15.18
N PRO A 47 13.85 10.26 -15.93
CA PRO A 47 15.26 10.15 -15.54
C PRO A 47 15.60 11.00 -14.29
N VAL A 48 14.93 12.13 -14.07
CA VAL A 48 15.08 12.92 -12.84
C VAL A 48 14.60 12.13 -11.61
N LEU A 49 13.42 11.51 -11.69
CA LEU A 49 12.87 10.68 -10.60
C LEU A 49 13.72 9.43 -10.36
N SER A 50 14.24 8.81 -11.43
CA SER A 50 15.19 7.68 -11.32
C SER A 50 16.42 8.04 -10.51
N SER A 51 16.99 9.22 -10.80
CA SER A 51 18.21 9.70 -10.13
C SER A 51 17.91 10.09 -8.69
N ALA A 52 16.78 10.74 -8.43
CA ALA A 52 16.35 11.05 -7.07
C ALA A 52 16.14 9.79 -6.22
N ALA A 53 15.62 8.71 -6.81
CA ALA A 53 15.39 7.44 -6.12
C ALA A 53 16.68 6.67 -5.76
N GLN A 54 17.82 7.05 -6.32
CA GLN A 54 19.13 6.53 -5.89
C GLN A 54 19.65 7.23 -4.63
N VAL A 55 19.07 8.38 -4.28
CA VAL A 55 19.54 9.25 -3.19
C VAL A 55 18.57 9.23 -2.00
N VAL A 56 17.27 9.08 -2.27
CA VAL A 56 16.19 9.14 -1.28
C VAL A 56 15.54 7.77 -1.12
N GLU A 57 15.24 7.37 0.13
CA GLU A 57 14.72 6.04 0.45
C GLU A 57 13.20 5.99 0.74
N ARG A 58 12.63 7.03 1.38
CA ARG A 58 11.23 6.99 1.85
C ARG A 58 10.33 8.04 1.22
N THR A 59 10.62 9.33 1.41
CA THR A 59 9.71 10.42 0.99
C THR A 59 10.43 11.40 0.09
N LEU A 60 9.86 11.63 -1.09
CA LEU A 60 10.36 12.61 -2.05
C LEU A 60 9.32 13.70 -2.25
N TYR A 61 9.61 14.88 -1.69
CA TYR A 61 8.84 16.08 -1.96
C TYR A 61 9.24 16.66 -3.30
N VAL A 62 8.28 17.12 -4.11
CA VAL A 62 8.54 17.77 -5.40
C VAL A 62 8.04 19.21 -5.33
N HIS A 63 8.96 20.16 -5.33
CA HIS A 63 8.67 21.60 -5.34
C HIS A 63 8.85 22.14 -6.76
N LEU A 64 7.83 22.85 -7.25
CA LEU A 64 7.82 23.37 -8.61
C LEU A 64 8.21 24.86 -8.60
N HIS A 65 9.30 25.19 -9.30
CA HIS A 65 9.66 26.58 -9.59
C HIS A 65 10.25 26.71 -11.01
N PRO A 66 9.43 26.52 -12.05
CA PRO A 66 9.88 26.59 -13.44
C PRO A 66 10.55 27.93 -13.75
N GLY A 67 11.72 27.89 -14.39
CA GLY A 67 12.53 29.07 -14.70
C GLY A 67 13.35 29.63 -13.53
N LEU A 68 13.47 28.89 -12.41
CA LEU A 68 14.36 29.29 -11.31
C LEU A 68 15.81 29.35 -11.80
N ASN A 69 16.44 30.51 -11.66
CA ASN A 69 17.87 30.66 -11.95
C ASN A 69 18.69 30.59 -10.66
N LEU A 70 19.60 29.62 -10.57
CA LEU A 70 20.47 29.39 -9.42
C LEU A 70 21.93 29.84 -9.65
N GLY A 71 22.26 30.36 -10.85
CA GLY A 71 23.62 30.73 -11.26
C GLY A 71 24.17 32.02 -10.66
N ALA A 72 25.47 32.26 -10.84
CA ALA A 72 26.25 33.29 -10.15
C ALA A 72 25.95 34.76 -10.54
N GLY A 73 25.07 35.01 -11.51
CA GLY A 73 24.79 36.36 -12.06
C GLY A 73 23.55 37.08 -11.52
N GLY A 74 22.81 36.48 -10.59
CA GLY A 74 21.55 37.03 -10.06
C GLY A 74 21.56 37.28 -8.55
N GLY A 75 20.70 38.18 -8.06
CA GLY A 75 20.40 38.30 -6.62
C GLY A 75 19.81 36.99 -6.06
N GLN A 76 19.73 36.87 -4.73
CA GLN A 76 19.19 35.66 -4.10
C GLN A 76 17.80 35.31 -4.65
N PRO A 77 17.60 34.08 -5.18
CA PRO A 77 16.30 33.69 -5.72
C PRO A 77 15.26 33.69 -4.61
N ARG A 78 14.10 34.27 -4.90
CA ARG A 78 12.97 34.32 -3.99
C ARG A 78 11.84 33.43 -4.51
N PRO A 79 11.13 32.71 -3.63
CA PRO A 79 9.94 31.98 -4.02
C PRO A 79 8.89 32.90 -4.62
N VAL A 80 8.28 32.50 -5.74
CA VAL A 80 7.18 33.24 -6.38
C VAL A 80 5.93 32.39 -6.44
N PHE A 81 4.76 33.04 -6.46
CA PHE A 81 3.51 32.37 -6.75
C PHE A 81 3.43 31.97 -8.23
N ILE A 82 2.94 30.76 -8.48
CA ILE A 82 2.65 30.21 -9.81
C ILE A 82 1.14 30.10 -9.98
N GLN A 83 0.64 30.37 -11.19
CA GLN A 83 -0.79 30.23 -11.51
C GLN A 83 -1.15 28.76 -11.77
N PRO A 84 -2.36 28.31 -11.37
CA PRO A 84 -2.89 27.03 -11.81
C PRO A 84 -3.24 27.09 -13.31
N VAL A 85 -2.55 26.28 -14.10
CA VAL A 85 -2.74 26.15 -15.55
C VAL A 85 -2.90 24.69 -15.93
N VAL A 86 -3.49 24.42 -17.09
CA VAL A 86 -3.75 23.04 -17.57
C VAL A 86 -2.46 22.21 -17.66
N ASP A 87 -1.35 22.83 -18.09
CA ASP A 87 -0.04 22.16 -18.17
C ASP A 87 0.45 21.66 -16.81
N LEU A 88 0.12 22.37 -15.73
CA LEU A 88 0.50 21.99 -14.38
C LEU A 88 -0.26 20.74 -13.91
N SER A 89 -1.56 20.64 -14.24
CA SER A 89 -2.36 19.43 -13.99
C SER A 89 -1.80 18.22 -14.75
N SER A 90 -1.43 18.43 -16.02
CA SER A 90 -0.80 17.41 -16.87
C SER A 90 0.56 16.97 -16.32
N LEU A 91 1.37 17.93 -15.86
CA LEU A 91 2.67 17.66 -15.23
C LEU A 91 2.52 16.83 -13.94
N ILE A 92 1.57 17.17 -13.06
CA ILE A 92 1.31 16.42 -11.82
C ILE A 92 0.90 14.99 -12.14
N THR A 93 0.02 14.82 -13.12
CA THR A 93 -0.40 13.49 -13.59
C THR A 93 0.79 12.70 -14.11
N GLY A 94 1.64 13.32 -14.94
CA GLY A 94 2.89 12.74 -15.43
C GLY A 94 3.87 12.38 -14.31
N LEU A 95 4.02 13.22 -13.29
CA LEU A 95 4.89 12.97 -12.13
C LEU A 95 4.46 11.70 -11.39
N TYR A 96 3.18 11.57 -11.05
CA TYR A 96 2.70 10.38 -10.34
C TYR A 96 2.71 9.12 -11.22
N SER A 97 2.44 9.25 -12.52
CA SER A 97 2.55 8.12 -13.46
C SER A 97 3.98 7.59 -13.53
N ASN A 98 4.95 8.47 -13.73
CA ASN A 98 6.36 8.09 -13.80
C ASN A 98 6.89 7.62 -12.44
N ALA A 99 6.45 8.24 -11.34
CA ALA A 99 6.84 7.79 -10.01
C ALA A 99 6.44 6.35 -9.74
N ALA A 100 5.21 5.96 -10.11
CA ALA A 100 4.75 4.58 -9.97
C ALA A 100 5.64 3.58 -10.74
N ASN A 101 6.15 3.99 -11.90
CA ASN A 101 6.95 3.13 -12.77
C ASN A 101 8.39 3.01 -12.27
N VAL A 102 9.02 4.15 -11.96
CA VAL A 102 10.48 4.21 -11.80
C VAL A 102 10.93 4.30 -10.34
N CYS A 103 10.07 4.80 -9.45
CA CYS A 103 10.37 4.93 -8.03
C CYS A 103 9.18 4.56 -7.13
N GLY A 104 8.47 3.47 -7.46
CA GLY A 104 7.24 3.06 -6.77
C GLY A 104 7.39 2.72 -5.28
N HIS A 105 8.63 2.60 -4.77
CA HIS A 105 8.92 2.45 -3.34
C HIS A 105 8.87 3.79 -2.58
N LEU A 106 8.94 4.93 -3.27
CA LEU A 106 8.93 6.26 -2.66
C LEU A 106 7.52 6.81 -2.47
N ASP A 107 7.31 7.43 -1.32
CA ASP A 107 6.20 8.35 -1.10
C ASP A 107 6.50 9.69 -1.77
N VAL A 108 6.17 9.80 -3.06
CA VAL A 108 6.26 11.07 -3.80
C VAL A 108 5.09 11.98 -3.42
N ARG A 109 5.37 13.25 -3.12
CA ARG A 109 4.36 14.29 -2.80
C ARG A 109 4.68 15.59 -3.55
N VAL A 110 3.79 16.00 -4.46
CA VAL A 110 3.94 17.28 -5.18
C VAL A 110 3.44 18.43 -4.32
N LEU A 111 4.28 19.42 -4.06
CA LEU A 111 3.98 20.57 -3.21
C LEU A 111 3.34 21.68 -4.05
N LEU A 112 2.19 22.17 -3.60
CA LEU A 112 1.41 23.24 -4.23
C LEU A 112 1.38 24.51 -3.37
N THR A 113 2.33 24.64 -2.43
CA THR A 113 2.41 25.78 -1.49
C THR A 113 2.53 27.12 -2.20
N ASN A 114 3.32 27.17 -3.28
CA ASN A 114 3.50 28.38 -4.07
C ASN A 114 2.51 28.47 -5.25
N VAL A 115 1.46 27.65 -5.30
CA VAL A 115 0.44 27.73 -6.36
C VAL A 115 -0.77 28.51 -5.85
N ARG A 116 -1.17 29.58 -6.54
CA ARG A 116 -2.30 30.42 -6.13
C ARG A 116 -3.04 30.99 -7.33
N ALA A 117 -4.36 30.80 -7.37
CA ALA A 117 -5.21 31.48 -8.34
C ALA A 117 -5.24 32.99 -8.07
N GLN A 118 -5.03 33.81 -9.10
CA GLN A 118 -5.32 35.24 -9.03
C GLN A 118 -6.84 35.49 -9.12
N PRO A 119 -7.39 36.45 -8.37
CA PRO A 119 -8.79 36.82 -8.53
C PRO A 119 -9.03 37.38 -9.94
N ASN A 120 -10.10 36.93 -10.61
CA ASN A 120 -10.46 37.27 -11.99
C ASN A 120 -10.69 38.79 -12.27
N ASN A 121 -10.60 39.65 -11.24
CA ASN A 121 -10.82 41.10 -11.37
C ASN A 121 -9.53 41.96 -11.41
N ALA A 122 -8.33 41.37 -11.47
CA ALA A 122 -7.10 42.14 -11.66
C ALA A 122 -6.82 42.38 -13.17
N SER A 123 -7.71 43.11 -13.84
CA SER A 123 -7.47 43.64 -15.19
C SER A 123 -7.02 45.10 -15.13
N SER A 124 -5.85 45.34 -14.57
CA SER A 124 -5.08 46.58 -14.76
C SER A 124 -3.60 46.32 -14.45
N PRO A 125 -2.65 46.71 -15.33
CA PRO A 125 -1.27 46.88 -14.92
C PRO A 125 -1.22 48.16 -14.07
N GLU A 126 -1.45 48.03 -12.77
CA GLU A 126 -1.39 49.19 -11.87
C GLU A 126 0.05 49.70 -11.76
N THR A 127 0.27 50.78 -12.48
CA THR A 127 1.24 51.83 -12.23
C THR A 127 1.31 52.20 -10.75
N GLY A 128 2.51 52.11 -10.17
CA GLY A 128 2.95 53.03 -9.10
C GLY A 128 2.16 53.00 -7.80
N GLY A 129 2.21 51.88 -7.08
CA GLY A 129 1.85 51.80 -5.67
C GLY A 129 2.57 50.62 -5.05
N THR A 130 3.04 50.73 -3.81
CA THR A 130 3.78 49.70 -3.06
C THR A 130 2.94 48.44 -2.83
N GLY A 131 2.73 47.65 -3.89
CA GLY A 131 2.14 46.33 -3.82
C GLY A 131 3.18 45.36 -3.28
N VAL A 132 3.07 45.04 -1.99
CA VAL A 132 3.87 43.98 -1.38
C VAL A 132 3.55 42.70 -2.15
N ALA A 133 4.46 42.25 -3.01
CA ALA A 133 4.40 40.90 -3.57
C ALA A 133 4.39 39.94 -2.36
N CYS A 134 3.21 39.39 -2.05
CA CYS A 134 3.06 38.47 -0.93
C CYS A 134 4.03 37.30 -1.15
N ASN A 135 5.00 37.15 -0.25
CA ASN A 135 5.92 36.03 -0.27
C ASN A 135 5.11 34.73 -0.03
N PRO A 136 5.18 33.71 -0.90
CA PRO A 136 4.46 32.45 -0.67
C PRO A 136 4.92 31.70 0.58
N PHE A 137 6.12 32.02 1.10
CA PHE A 137 6.66 31.46 2.33
C PHE A 137 7.03 32.59 3.31
N PRO A 138 6.04 33.18 4.01
CA PRO A 138 6.32 34.21 5.03
C PRO A 138 7.19 33.67 6.18
N SER A 139 7.09 32.37 6.44
CA SER A 139 8.00 31.57 7.26
C SER A 139 8.21 30.21 6.59
N PRO A 140 9.33 29.52 6.83
CA PRO A 140 9.54 28.17 6.31
C PRO A 140 8.39 27.23 6.74
N GLN A 141 7.82 26.51 5.78
CA GLN A 141 6.72 25.58 6.01
C GLN A 141 7.26 24.29 6.64
N PRO A 142 6.68 23.79 7.74
CA PRO A 142 6.97 22.44 8.22
C PRO A 142 6.36 21.40 7.28
N LEU A 143 7.12 20.35 6.98
CA LEU A 143 6.65 19.16 6.29
C LEU A 143 6.56 18.00 7.27
N SER A 144 5.67 17.05 6.99
CA SER A 144 5.44 15.86 7.83
C SER A 144 6.73 15.08 8.07
N HIS A 145 7.62 15.05 7.08
CA HIS A 145 8.99 14.56 7.19
C HIS A 145 9.97 15.67 6.83
N SER A 146 10.90 15.99 7.73
CA SER A 146 11.89 17.05 7.50
C SER A 146 12.90 16.63 6.41
N PRO A 147 13.11 17.42 5.36
CA PRO A 147 14.09 17.09 4.32
C PRO A 147 15.52 17.04 4.85
N GLU A 148 16.25 15.99 4.47
CA GLU A 148 17.67 15.79 4.76
C GLU A 148 18.56 16.16 3.58
N VAL A 149 18.00 16.12 2.35
CA VAL A 149 18.67 16.47 1.10
C VAL A 149 17.76 17.29 0.18
N VAL A 150 18.32 18.29 -0.50
CA VAL A 150 17.68 18.98 -1.63
C VAL A 150 18.33 18.55 -2.94
N LEU A 151 17.49 18.20 -3.91
CA LEU A 151 17.89 17.85 -5.27
C LEU A 151 17.34 18.87 -6.26
N THR A 152 17.98 18.99 -7.43
CA THR A 152 17.45 19.81 -8.53
C THR A 152 17.84 19.25 -9.89
N ASP A 153 16.99 19.51 -10.88
CA ASP A 153 17.20 19.26 -12.31
C ASP A 153 17.97 20.40 -13.02
N TYR A 154 18.41 21.44 -12.28
CA TYR A 154 19.06 22.63 -12.83
C TYR A 154 20.29 22.29 -13.68
N ALA A 155 20.30 22.77 -14.92
CA ALA A 155 21.39 22.60 -15.88
C ALA A 155 22.57 23.53 -15.56
N LEU A 156 23.69 22.95 -15.13
CA LEU A 156 24.94 23.70 -14.94
C LEU A 156 25.55 24.07 -16.30
N GLN A 157 25.79 25.37 -16.51
CA GLN A 157 26.52 25.86 -17.68
C GLN A 157 28.04 25.71 -17.53
N ASP A 158 28.55 25.77 -16.29
CA ASP A 158 29.96 25.61 -15.94
C ASP A 158 30.08 24.72 -14.70
N PRO A 159 30.76 23.55 -14.77
CA PRO A 159 30.99 22.68 -13.63
C PRO A 159 31.64 23.38 -12.42
N GLY A 160 32.45 24.41 -12.65
CA GLY A 160 33.07 25.20 -11.59
C GLY A 160 32.09 25.96 -10.69
N GLN A 161 30.85 26.16 -11.13
CA GLN A 161 29.79 26.84 -10.37
C GLN A 161 29.00 25.90 -9.45
N SER A 162 29.24 24.58 -9.51
CA SER A 162 28.49 23.59 -8.74
C SER A 162 28.39 23.88 -7.23
N PRO A 163 29.46 24.31 -6.51
CA PRO A 163 29.35 24.60 -5.08
C PRO A 163 28.48 25.82 -4.76
N LEU A 164 28.52 26.84 -5.63
CA LEU A 164 27.72 28.06 -5.47
C LEU A 164 26.24 27.77 -5.70
N VAL A 165 25.92 27.01 -6.74
CA VAL A 165 24.56 26.57 -7.05
C VAL A 165 23.99 25.70 -5.92
N ALA A 166 24.79 24.77 -5.40
CA ALA A 166 24.40 23.92 -4.28
C ALA A 166 24.09 24.75 -3.01
N GLN A 167 24.95 25.72 -2.67
CA GLN A 167 24.71 26.61 -1.53
C GLN A 167 23.47 27.51 -1.74
N CYS A 168 23.26 27.98 -2.98
CA CYS A 168 22.08 28.76 -3.34
C CYS A 168 20.80 27.94 -3.17
N LEU A 169 20.81 26.70 -3.64
CA LEU A 169 19.71 25.76 -3.52
C LEU A 169 19.38 25.43 -2.05
N GLN A 170 20.39 25.18 -1.22
CA GLN A 170 20.19 24.96 0.23
C GLN A 170 19.51 26.14 0.91
N ARG A 171 19.99 27.36 0.64
CA ARG A 171 19.40 28.58 1.20
C ARG A 171 18.00 28.81 0.69
N TYR A 172 17.75 28.61 -0.61
CA TYR A 172 16.42 28.72 -1.20
C TYR A 172 15.44 27.77 -0.50
N THR A 173 15.80 26.50 -0.39
CA THR A 173 14.97 25.49 0.26
C THR A 173 14.75 25.79 1.74
N GLY A 174 15.76 26.26 2.47
CA GLY A 174 15.63 26.67 3.87
C GLY A 174 14.73 27.89 4.09
N HIS A 175 14.52 28.74 3.07
CA HIS A 175 13.50 29.80 3.13
C HIS A 175 12.09 29.25 2.90
N CYS A 176 11.94 28.22 2.06
CA CYS A 176 10.66 27.61 1.76
C CYS A 176 10.19 26.65 2.87
N TYR A 177 11.10 25.82 3.40
CA TYR A 177 10.75 24.67 4.23
C TYR A 177 11.65 24.51 5.44
N VAL A 178 11.08 24.03 6.54
CA VAL A 178 11.86 23.61 7.72
C VAL A 178 12.62 22.33 7.36
N CYS A 179 13.95 22.39 7.41
CA CYS A 179 14.85 21.31 7.00
C CYS A 179 15.73 20.84 8.17
N THR A 180 16.28 19.62 8.05
CA THR A 180 17.25 19.10 9.00
C THR A 180 18.53 19.96 9.01
N PRO A 181 19.17 20.19 10.16
CA PRO A 181 20.47 20.87 10.21
C PRO A 181 21.49 20.19 9.30
N GLY A 182 22.18 20.97 8.47
CA GLY A 182 23.17 20.43 7.53
C GLY A 182 22.57 19.81 6.25
N LEU A 183 21.38 20.27 5.82
CA LEU A 183 20.72 19.90 4.57
C LEU A 183 21.72 19.68 3.41
N ALA A 184 21.83 18.44 2.94
CA ALA A 184 22.70 18.11 1.81
C ALA A 184 22.13 18.66 0.48
N SER A 185 22.98 18.87 -0.53
CA SER A 185 22.54 19.35 -1.84
C SER A 185 23.14 18.52 -2.96
N VAL A 186 22.28 18.09 -3.89
CA VAL A 186 22.65 17.23 -5.02
C VAL A 186 22.11 17.84 -6.33
N LEU A 187 22.98 18.02 -7.31
CA LEU A 187 22.61 18.46 -8.65
C LEU A 187 22.50 17.21 -9.53
N LEU A 188 21.31 16.94 -10.09
CA LEU A 188 21.04 15.72 -10.85
C LEU A 188 21.50 15.83 -12.31
N HIS A 189 21.63 17.04 -12.85
CA HIS A 189 21.95 17.28 -14.26
C HIS A 189 23.25 16.66 -14.79
N PRO A 190 24.38 16.59 -14.03
CA PRO A 190 25.58 15.90 -14.50
C PRO A 190 25.38 14.41 -14.82
N GLN A 191 24.28 13.80 -14.36
CA GLN A 191 23.91 12.40 -14.63
C GLN A 191 22.92 12.24 -15.80
N LEU A 192 22.31 13.34 -16.27
CA LEU A 192 21.28 13.35 -17.32
C LEU A 192 21.86 13.52 -18.75
N GLN A 193 23.10 14.01 -18.89
CA GLN A 193 23.76 14.24 -20.19
C GLN A 193 23.92 13.00 -21.08
N LYS A 194 23.91 11.78 -20.52
CA LYS A 194 24.03 10.54 -21.31
C LYS A 194 22.75 10.12 -22.04
N LEU A 195 21.61 10.76 -21.77
CA LEU A 195 20.31 10.45 -22.39
C LEU A 195 19.89 11.51 -23.43
N GLU A 196 20.57 12.65 -23.50
CA GLU A 196 20.23 13.77 -24.38
C GLU A 196 20.73 13.56 -25.82
N GLU A 197 21.76 12.73 -26.05
CA GLU A 197 22.31 12.47 -27.39
C GLU A 197 21.39 11.60 -28.28
N GLU A 198 20.35 10.95 -27.74
CA GLU A 198 19.43 10.10 -28.50
C GLU A 198 18.07 10.75 -28.87
N VAL A 199 17.76 11.95 -28.34
CA VAL A 199 16.42 12.58 -28.51
C VAL A 199 16.45 13.82 -29.41
N GLU A 200 17.63 14.36 -29.77
CA GLU A 200 17.74 15.61 -30.54
C GLU A 200 17.42 15.54 -32.05
N GLU A 201 17.06 14.39 -32.62
CA GLU A 201 16.74 14.29 -34.07
C GLU A 201 15.24 14.21 -34.43
N GLY A 202 14.31 14.32 -33.49
CA GLY A 202 12.90 14.17 -33.86
C GLY A 202 11.85 14.70 -32.89
N GLN A 203 11.73 16.02 -32.77
CA GLN A 203 10.47 16.76 -32.64
C GLN A 203 10.75 18.22 -32.24
N LYS A 204 10.93 19.08 -33.25
CA LYS A 204 10.62 20.51 -33.10
C LYS A 204 9.13 20.67 -33.39
N ASP A 205 8.29 20.34 -32.43
CA ASP A 205 6.88 20.73 -32.49
C ASP A 205 6.67 22.05 -31.75
N ASP A 206 5.88 22.88 -32.42
CA ASP A 206 5.58 24.29 -32.21
C ASP A 206 4.82 24.51 -30.88
N TRP A 207 5.53 24.62 -29.74
CA TRP A 207 4.92 25.01 -28.45
C TRP A 207 4.96 26.53 -28.25
N ASP A 208 4.32 27.27 -29.14
CA ASP A 208 3.90 28.65 -28.88
C ASP A 208 2.39 28.69 -28.64
N SER A 209 1.98 28.28 -27.43
CA SER A 209 0.61 28.49 -26.98
C SER A 209 0.59 28.96 -25.52
N ARG A 210 -0.15 30.05 -25.28
CA ARG A 210 -0.36 30.60 -23.94
C ARG A 210 -1.08 29.54 -23.11
N SER A 211 -0.39 28.95 -22.13
CA SER A 211 -0.94 27.95 -21.20
C SER A 211 -2.33 28.38 -20.69
N GLU A 212 -3.34 27.55 -20.95
CA GLU A 212 -4.72 27.86 -20.59
C GLU A 212 -4.89 27.91 -19.07
N ARG A 213 -5.54 28.98 -18.57
CA ARG A 213 -5.84 29.11 -17.15
C ARG A 213 -6.85 28.06 -16.75
N MET A 214 -6.62 27.44 -15.59
CA MET A 214 -7.53 26.46 -15.03
C MET A 214 -8.64 27.20 -14.25
N GLU A 215 -9.91 26.80 -14.46
CA GLU A 215 -11.00 27.30 -13.63
C GLU A 215 -10.80 26.83 -12.17
N THR A 216 -11.08 27.70 -11.21
CA THR A 216 -10.94 27.39 -9.78
C THR A 216 -12.21 27.75 -9.03
N TYR A 217 -12.46 27.05 -7.94
CA TYR A 217 -13.66 27.13 -7.14
C TYR A 217 -13.30 27.40 -5.69
N SER A 218 -14.17 28.10 -4.96
CA SER A 218 -13.96 28.33 -3.53
C SER A 218 -14.07 27.03 -2.75
N GLU A 219 -14.99 26.16 -3.16
CA GLU A 219 -15.47 25.02 -2.39
C GLU A 219 -15.50 23.77 -3.29
N VAL A 220 -14.57 22.84 -3.06
CA VAL A 220 -14.41 21.61 -3.85
C VAL A 220 -14.69 20.39 -2.98
N VAL A 221 -15.30 19.35 -3.56
CA VAL A 221 -15.53 18.06 -2.89
C VAL A 221 -14.97 16.88 -3.67
N VAL A 222 -14.47 15.88 -2.95
CA VAL A 222 -14.12 14.56 -3.46
C VAL A 222 -14.67 13.49 -2.52
N GLY A 223 -15.06 12.33 -3.09
CA GLY A 223 -15.37 11.12 -2.33
C GLY A 223 -14.50 9.94 -2.78
N GLY A 224 -14.08 9.09 -1.85
CA GLY A 224 -13.26 7.91 -2.19
C GLY A 224 -12.98 7.00 -1.01
N THR A 225 -12.42 5.83 -1.29
CA THR A 225 -11.98 4.90 -0.23
C THR A 225 -10.67 5.36 0.41
N PHE A 226 -9.75 5.94 -0.35
CA PHE A 226 -8.43 6.41 0.14
C PHE A 226 -7.66 5.35 0.92
N ASP A 227 -7.85 4.08 0.56
CA ASP A 227 -7.07 2.96 1.08
C ASP A 227 -5.67 3.01 0.48
N ARG A 228 -4.65 3.04 1.34
CA ARG A 228 -3.22 3.06 0.96
C ARG A 228 -2.93 4.09 -0.14
N LEU A 229 -2.94 5.37 0.19
CA LEU A 229 -2.75 6.49 -0.74
C LEU A 229 -1.64 6.25 -1.77
N HIS A 230 -2.06 5.97 -3.00
CA HIS A 230 -1.19 5.67 -4.15
C HIS A 230 -1.31 6.75 -5.22
N GLY A 231 -0.55 6.63 -6.31
CA GLY A 231 -0.46 7.64 -7.38
C GLY A 231 -1.81 8.19 -7.84
N ALA A 232 -2.80 7.33 -8.13
CA ALA A 232 -4.11 7.77 -8.59
C ALA A 232 -4.87 8.62 -7.54
N HIS A 233 -4.86 8.23 -6.26
CA HIS A 233 -5.42 9.06 -5.19
C HIS A 233 -4.68 10.39 -5.07
N LYS A 234 -3.35 10.36 -5.13
CA LYS A 234 -2.53 11.56 -5.01
C LYS A 234 -2.73 12.53 -6.16
N THR A 235 -2.91 12.03 -7.39
CA THR A 235 -3.31 12.82 -8.57
C THR A 235 -4.68 13.46 -8.35
N LEU A 236 -5.70 12.66 -7.96
CA LEU A 236 -7.04 13.16 -7.66
C LEU A 236 -6.99 14.31 -6.64
N LEU A 237 -6.34 14.07 -5.50
CA LEU A 237 -6.23 15.04 -4.42
C LEU A 237 -5.43 16.29 -4.81
N ASN A 238 -4.34 16.16 -5.58
CA ASN A 238 -3.56 17.30 -6.06
C ASN A 238 -4.34 18.16 -7.04
N ILE A 239 -5.02 17.54 -8.01
CA ILE A 239 -5.85 18.26 -8.98
C ILE A 239 -7.00 18.96 -8.24
N SER A 240 -7.64 18.31 -7.26
CA SER A 240 -8.63 18.97 -6.41
C SER A 240 -8.05 20.15 -5.61
N CYS A 241 -6.81 20.03 -5.11
CA CYS A 241 -6.11 21.14 -4.46
C CYS A 241 -5.77 22.30 -5.43
N LEU A 242 -5.51 22.02 -6.71
CA LEU A 242 -5.34 23.05 -7.73
C LEU A 242 -6.65 23.80 -8.02
N LEU A 243 -7.77 23.08 -8.02
CA LEU A 243 -9.11 23.63 -8.25
C LEU A 243 -9.64 24.41 -7.06
N ALA A 244 -9.25 24.06 -5.83
CA ALA A 244 -9.78 24.67 -4.61
C ALA A 244 -9.00 25.93 -4.20
N ASN A 245 -9.74 26.98 -3.80
CA ASN A 245 -9.17 28.24 -3.31
C ASN A 245 -9.38 28.48 -1.81
N LYS A 246 -10.39 27.87 -1.18
CA LYS A 246 -10.73 28.13 0.22
C LYS A 246 -10.91 26.85 1.03
N ARG A 247 -11.95 26.06 0.75
CA ARG A 247 -12.24 24.81 1.47
C ARG A 247 -12.29 23.63 0.52
N PHE A 248 -11.75 22.52 1.00
CA PHE A 248 -11.75 21.23 0.31
C PHE A 248 -12.33 20.17 1.24
N LEU A 249 -13.51 19.66 0.87
CA LEU A 249 -14.21 18.59 1.57
C LEU A 249 -13.84 17.22 0.99
N ILE A 250 -13.45 16.28 1.85
CA ILE A 250 -13.09 14.93 1.45
C ILE A 250 -13.96 13.92 2.21
N GLY A 251 -14.81 13.23 1.46
CA GLY A 251 -15.59 12.10 1.95
C GLY A 251 -14.80 10.80 1.87
N VAL A 252 -14.57 10.17 3.02
CA VAL A 252 -13.81 8.92 3.15
C VAL A 252 -14.78 7.77 3.42
N CYS A 253 -14.85 6.79 2.50
CA CYS A 253 -15.75 5.63 2.64
C CYS A 253 -15.51 4.89 3.97
N ASP A 254 -16.61 4.53 4.63
CA ASP A 254 -16.59 3.75 5.87
C ASP A 254 -17.67 2.66 5.88
N GLN A 255 -17.51 1.67 6.77
CA GLN A 255 -18.44 0.58 7.11
C GLN A 255 -19.25 0.02 5.92
N GLU A 256 -20.45 0.54 5.68
CA GLU A 256 -21.40 0.04 4.67
C GLU A 256 -20.82 0.09 3.24
N LEU A 257 -20.10 1.16 2.90
CA LEU A 257 -19.51 1.32 1.57
C LEU A 257 -18.32 0.37 1.30
N LEU A 258 -17.77 -0.23 2.36
CA LEU A 258 -16.64 -1.15 2.26
C LEU A 258 -17.07 -2.62 2.16
N LYS A 259 -18.31 -2.96 2.54
CA LYS A 259 -18.79 -4.36 2.62
C LYS A 259 -18.67 -5.15 1.32
N LYS A 260 -18.81 -4.47 0.17
CA LYS A 260 -18.77 -5.08 -1.16
C LYS A 260 -17.38 -5.01 -1.82
N LYS A 261 -16.39 -4.42 -1.16
CA LYS A 261 -15.04 -4.29 -1.72
C LYS A 261 -14.31 -5.62 -1.65
N VAL A 262 -13.61 -5.96 -2.74
CA VAL A 262 -12.74 -7.15 -2.79
C VAL A 262 -11.62 -6.99 -1.76
N LEU A 263 -11.42 -8.04 -0.95
CA LEU A 263 -10.48 -8.06 0.18
C LEU A 263 -10.70 -6.91 1.17
N LYS A 264 -11.96 -6.63 1.52
CA LYS A 264 -12.31 -5.54 2.46
C LYS A 264 -11.57 -5.63 3.79
N GLU A 265 -11.18 -6.83 4.21
CA GLU A 265 -10.46 -7.11 5.45
C GLU A 265 -9.02 -6.58 5.43
N LEU A 266 -8.46 -6.31 4.25
CA LEU A 266 -7.14 -5.72 4.07
C LEU A 266 -7.16 -4.19 3.89
N ILE A 267 -8.35 -3.58 3.93
CA ILE A 267 -8.51 -2.12 3.88
C ILE A 267 -8.02 -1.54 5.21
N GLU A 268 -7.26 -0.45 5.14
CA GLU A 268 -6.76 0.22 6.34
C GLU A 268 -7.90 0.79 7.21
N PRO A 269 -7.76 0.75 8.54
CA PRO A 269 -8.75 1.35 9.44
C PRO A 269 -9.03 2.81 9.09
N TYR A 270 -10.29 3.23 9.26
CA TYR A 270 -10.73 4.60 8.94
C TYR A 270 -9.79 5.68 9.52
N ALA A 271 -9.45 5.56 10.80
CA ALA A 271 -8.57 6.52 11.48
C ALA A 271 -7.19 6.65 10.82
N LEU A 272 -6.59 5.53 10.39
CA LEU A 272 -5.29 5.54 9.72
C LEU A 272 -5.37 6.17 8.32
N ARG A 273 -6.44 5.89 7.57
CA ARG A 273 -6.67 6.50 6.26
C ARG A 273 -6.86 8.02 6.37
N VAL A 274 -7.64 8.48 7.36
CA VAL A 274 -7.84 9.90 7.64
C VAL A 274 -6.54 10.58 8.06
N GLN A 275 -5.78 9.96 8.97
CA GLN A 275 -4.48 10.50 9.40
C GLN A 275 -3.53 10.71 8.21
N ARG A 276 -3.34 9.68 7.37
CA ARG A 276 -2.46 9.76 6.19
C ARG A 276 -2.94 10.78 5.18
N LEU A 277 -4.25 10.87 4.98
CA LEU A 277 -4.86 11.87 4.11
C LEU A 277 -4.59 13.28 4.65
N GLN A 278 -4.74 13.50 5.95
CA GLN A 278 -4.49 14.78 6.58
C GLN A 278 -3.02 15.19 6.50
N GLU A 279 -2.09 14.29 6.81
CA GLU A 279 -0.64 14.50 6.64
C GLU A 279 -0.29 14.87 5.18
N PHE A 280 -0.81 14.11 4.22
CA PHE A 280 -0.60 14.37 2.80
C PHE A 280 -1.12 15.76 2.37
N LEU A 281 -2.35 16.11 2.74
CA LEU A 281 -2.97 17.38 2.37
C LEU A 281 -2.25 18.58 3.00
N GLN A 282 -1.85 18.46 4.27
CA GLN A 282 -1.09 19.50 4.98
C GLN A 282 0.29 19.75 4.33
N ASP A 283 0.96 18.71 3.86
CA ASP A 283 2.20 18.89 3.09
C ASP A 283 1.93 19.60 1.75
N VAL A 284 0.94 19.10 1.00
CA VAL A 284 0.67 19.52 -0.39
C VAL A 284 0.19 20.96 -0.48
N LYS A 285 -0.83 21.38 0.28
CA LYS A 285 -1.41 22.72 0.13
C LYS A 285 -1.99 23.26 1.45
N PRO A 286 -1.16 23.61 2.44
CA PRO A 286 -1.60 24.01 3.77
C PRO A 286 -2.46 25.28 3.81
N SER A 287 -2.53 26.04 2.72
CA SER A 287 -3.37 27.24 2.61
C SER A 287 -4.87 26.96 2.56
N LEU A 288 -5.28 25.70 2.33
CA LEU A 288 -6.68 25.30 2.25
C LEU A 288 -7.24 24.88 3.62
N GLN A 289 -8.55 25.07 3.79
CA GLN A 289 -9.31 24.50 4.90
C GLN A 289 -9.80 23.11 4.52
N TYR A 290 -9.30 22.09 5.20
CA TYR A 290 -9.67 20.69 4.94
C TYR A 290 -10.80 20.24 5.87
N GLU A 291 -11.81 19.59 5.30
CA GLU A 291 -12.89 18.95 6.05
C GLU A 291 -12.96 17.48 5.62
N ILE A 292 -12.51 16.57 6.48
CA ILE A 292 -12.52 15.14 6.21
C ILE A 292 -13.67 14.50 6.98
N VAL A 293 -14.58 13.83 6.26
CA VAL A 293 -15.81 13.27 6.82
C VAL A 293 -15.97 11.79 6.48
N PRO A 294 -16.56 10.97 7.36
CA PRO A 294 -16.92 9.59 7.02
C PRO A 294 -18.09 9.57 6.04
N LEU A 295 -18.05 8.66 5.07
CA LEU A 295 -19.17 8.37 4.17
C LEU A 295 -19.80 7.04 4.54
N SER A 296 -21.04 7.10 5.03
CA SER A 296 -21.92 5.95 5.25
C SER A 296 -22.75 5.57 4.02
N ASP A 297 -22.89 6.51 3.08
CA ASP A 297 -23.65 6.34 1.84
C ASP A 297 -22.93 7.03 0.67
N PRO A 298 -23.29 6.73 -0.59
CA PRO A 298 -22.58 7.27 -1.76
C PRO A 298 -22.66 8.79 -1.95
N PHE A 299 -23.53 9.50 -1.23
CA PHE A 299 -23.77 10.93 -1.39
C PHE A 299 -23.08 11.75 -0.30
N GLY A 300 -23.22 11.34 0.96
CA GLY A 300 -22.66 12.06 2.11
C GLY A 300 -23.12 13.53 2.18
N PRO A 301 -22.27 14.47 2.66
CA PRO A 301 -22.67 15.88 2.78
C PRO A 301 -22.82 16.59 1.43
N SER A 302 -22.38 15.97 0.32
CA SER A 302 -22.43 16.59 -1.00
C SER A 302 -23.85 16.88 -1.49
N VAL A 303 -24.89 16.26 -0.91
CA VAL A 303 -26.30 16.50 -1.26
C VAL A 303 -27.04 17.40 -0.26
N ILE A 304 -26.31 17.98 0.69
CA ILE A 304 -26.84 18.85 1.76
C ILE A 304 -26.12 20.19 1.76
N ASP A 305 -24.81 20.20 1.55
CA ASP A 305 -23.99 21.42 1.56
C ASP A 305 -24.20 22.23 0.26
N ALA A 306 -24.91 23.36 0.41
CA ALA A 306 -25.21 24.29 -0.68
C ALA A 306 -23.99 25.13 -1.12
N GLN A 307 -22.93 25.21 -0.32
CA GLN A 307 -21.75 26.02 -0.63
C GLN A 307 -20.81 25.32 -1.62
N LEU A 308 -20.89 23.99 -1.74
CA LEU A 308 -20.08 23.22 -2.68
C LEU A 308 -20.35 23.64 -4.12
N GLN A 309 -19.28 23.80 -4.91
CA GLN A 309 -19.33 24.29 -6.28
C GLN A 309 -18.85 23.26 -7.30
N CYS A 310 -17.84 22.46 -6.95
CA CYS A 310 -17.23 21.49 -7.84
C CYS A 310 -17.05 20.13 -7.14
N ILE A 311 -17.35 19.05 -7.87
CA ILE A 311 -16.99 17.69 -7.50
C ILE A 311 -15.93 17.17 -8.46
N VAL A 312 -14.83 16.66 -7.91
CA VAL A 312 -13.76 16.05 -8.71
C VAL A 312 -13.94 14.54 -8.66
N VAL A 313 -13.95 13.92 -9.83
CA VAL A 313 -14.15 12.48 -10.01
C VAL A 313 -13.10 11.93 -10.96
N SER A 314 -12.83 10.63 -10.85
CA SER A 314 -12.11 9.89 -11.89
C SER A 314 -13.09 9.43 -12.97
N GLU A 315 -12.58 9.02 -14.13
CA GLU A 315 -13.36 8.35 -15.17
C GLU A 315 -14.23 7.21 -14.60
N GLU A 316 -13.70 6.42 -13.65
CA GLU A 316 -14.42 5.32 -13.01
C GLU A 316 -15.56 5.78 -12.10
N THR A 317 -15.39 6.92 -11.43
CA THR A 317 -16.36 7.46 -10.47
C THR A 317 -17.26 8.54 -11.05
N ARG A 318 -17.17 8.81 -12.36
CA ARG A 318 -17.99 9.78 -13.09
C ARG A 318 -19.49 9.60 -12.87
N ARG A 319 -19.97 8.35 -12.99
CA ARG A 319 -21.38 8.00 -12.72
C ARG A 319 -21.81 8.33 -11.30
N GLY A 320 -20.89 8.26 -10.34
CA GLY A 320 -21.12 8.67 -8.95
C GLY A 320 -21.34 10.18 -8.84
N GLY A 321 -20.52 10.98 -9.52
CA GLY A 321 -20.71 12.44 -9.59
C GLY A 321 -22.03 12.85 -10.26
N GLU A 322 -22.41 12.17 -11.33
CA GLU A 322 -23.71 12.36 -12.00
C GLU A 322 -24.88 12.03 -11.06
N ALA A 323 -24.77 10.94 -10.29
CA ALA A 323 -25.78 10.55 -9.29
C ALA A 323 -25.89 11.58 -8.15
N VAL A 324 -24.77 12.13 -7.68
CA VAL A 324 -24.76 13.24 -6.71
C VAL A 324 -25.51 14.45 -7.26
N ASN A 325 -25.23 14.86 -8.50
CA ASN A 325 -25.91 15.99 -9.13
C ASN A 325 -27.41 15.77 -9.29
N LYS A 326 -27.82 14.57 -9.71
CA LYS A 326 -29.24 14.20 -9.77
C LYS A 326 -29.88 14.36 -8.38
N LYS A 327 -29.23 13.87 -7.32
CA LYS A 327 -29.76 13.94 -5.96
C LYS A 327 -29.78 15.37 -5.40
N ARG A 328 -28.79 16.19 -5.76
CA ARG A 328 -28.77 17.63 -5.42
C ARG A 328 -29.97 18.36 -6.03
N LEU A 329 -30.26 18.11 -7.31
CA LEU A 329 -31.42 18.71 -7.98
C LEU A 329 -32.74 18.27 -7.33
N GLU A 330 -32.88 17.00 -6.96
CA GLU A 330 -34.04 16.49 -6.19
C GLU A 330 -34.20 17.20 -4.83
N ASN A 331 -33.08 17.57 -4.19
CA ASN A 331 -33.05 18.28 -2.92
C ASN A 331 -33.15 19.81 -3.06
N GLY A 332 -33.34 20.35 -4.28
CA GLY A 332 -33.42 21.79 -4.53
C GLY A 332 -32.08 22.54 -4.47
N LEU A 333 -30.95 21.81 -4.57
CA LEU A 333 -29.61 22.38 -4.61
C LEU A 333 -29.10 22.51 -6.06
N PRO A 334 -28.23 23.50 -6.35
CA PRO A 334 -27.60 23.61 -7.66
C PRO A 334 -26.66 22.42 -7.90
N GLY A 335 -26.58 21.96 -9.15
CA GLY A 335 -25.61 20.94 -9.55
C GLY A 335 -24.17 21.43 -9.34
N LEU A 336 -23.28 20.50 -8.98
CA LEU A 336 -21.84 20.72 -8.90
C LEU A 336 -21.23 20.65 -10.29
N VAL A 337 -20.24 21.50 -10.56
CA VAL A 337 -19.38 21.33 -11.74
C VAL A 337 -18.62 20.02 -11.57
N LEU A 338 -18.82 19.09 -12.51
CA LEU A 338 -18.16 17.79 -12.50
C LEU A 338 -16.83 17.93 -13.24
N HIS A 339 -15.72 17.85 -12.49
CA HIS A 339 -14.38 17.84 -13.06
C HIS A 339 -13.85 16.40 -13.09
N GLU A 340 -13.65 15.88 -14.29
CA GLU A 340 -13.21 14.51 -14.51
C GLU A 340 -11.70 14.45 -14.74
N ILE A 341 -11.01 13.56 -14.02
CA ILE A 341 -9.58 13.31 -14.20
C ILE A 341 -9.33 11.95 -14.86
N GLN A 342 -8.33 11.90 -15.73
CA GLN A 342 -7.86 10.66 -16.35
C GLN A 342 -7.12 9.80 -15.34
N LEU A 343 -7.30 8.49 -15.42
CA LEU A 343 -6.68 7.53 -14.49
C LEU A 343 -5.25 7.18 -14.93
N LEU A 344 -4.39 6.98 -13.93
CA LEU A 344 -3.02 6.51 -14.15
C LEU A 344 -3.01 5.02 -14.52
N LYS A 345 -2.28 4.68 -15.59
CA LYS A 345 -1.95 3.29 -15.92
C LYS A 345 -0.90 2.75 -14.95
N ASP A 346 -0.99 1.46 -14.61
CA ASP A 346 -0.03 0.73 -13.79
C ASP A 346 1.00 0.03 -14.69
N ALA A 347 2.27 0.45 -14.65
CA ALA A 347 3.32 -0.21 -15.43
C ALA A 347 3.77 -1.55 -14.84
N HIS A 348 3.37 -1.88 -13.61
CA HIS A 348 3.73 -3.13 -12.92
C HIS A 348 2.56 -4.11 -12.86
N HIS A 349 1.50 -3.92 -13.67
CA HIS A 349 0.40 -4.88 -13.75
C HIS A 349 0.92 -6.24 -14.20
N THR A 350 0.52 -7.29 -13.51
CA THR A 350 0.68 -8.65 -14.04
C THR A 350 -0.41 -8.92 -15.10
N GLU A 351 -0.25 -9.93 -15.96
CA GLU A 351 -1.27 -10.33 -16.97
C GLU A 351 -2.69 -10.57 -16.39
N MET A 352 -2.80 -10.69 -15.07
CA MET A 352 -4.04 -10.97 -14.31
C MET A 352 -4.52 -9.77 -13.47
N GLU A 353 -3.78 -8.66 -13.45
CA GLU A 353 -4.16 -7.42 -12.75
C GLU A 353 -4.76 -6.42 -13.75
N GLU A 354 -5.65 -5.55 -13.27
CA GLU A 354 -6.11 -4.41 -14.05
C GLU A 354 -4.89 -3.58 -14.51
N GLU A 355 -4.89 -3.08 -15.75
CA GLU A 355 -3.82 -2.19 -16.28
C GLU A 355 -3.69 -0.85 -15.49
N LYS A 356 -4.42 -0.67 -14.39
CA LYS A 356 -4.61 0.60 -13.69
C LYS A 356 -4.27 0.47 -12.21
N ILE A 357 -3.71 1.53 -11.63
CA ILE A 357 -3.36 1.56 -10.20
C ILE A 357 -4.65 1.76 -9.39
N SER A 358 -5.21 0.67 -8.86
CA SER A 358 -6.40 0.69 -8.02
C SER A 358 -6.12 0.19 -6.60
N SER A 359 -6.86 0.67 -5.59
CA SER A 359 -6.67 0.17 -4.22
C SER A 359 -6.95 -1.34 -4.10
N SER A 360 -7.79 -1.89 -4.98
CA SER A 360 -8.05 -3.33 -5.06
C SER A 360 -6.80 -4.10 -5.51
N SER A 361 -6.10 -3.64 -6.55
CA SER A 361 -4.84 -4.25 -6.99
C SER A 361 -3.78 -4.25 -5.88
N LEU A 362 -3.67 -3.16 -5.10
CA LEU A 362 -2.75 -3.08 -3.97
C LEU A 362 -3.07 -4.11 -2.89
N ARG A 363 -4.34 -4.29 -2.54
CA ARG A 363 -4.74 -5.33 -1.58
C ARG A 363 -4.44 -6.73 -2.10
N SER A 364 -4.64 -6.99 -3.39
CA SER A 364 -4.23 -8.26 -4.00
C SER A 364 -2.72 -8.49 -3.92
N ARG A 365 -1.90 -7.44 -4.12
CA ARG A 365 -0.44 -7.50 -3.98
C ARG A 365 0.05 -7.76 -2.54
N LEU A 366 -0.77 -7.47 -1.53
CA LEU A 366 -0.46 -7.82 -0.14
C LEU A 366 -0.60 -9.31 0.14
N LEU A 367 -1.38 -10.04 -0.66
CA LEU A 367 -1.53 -11.48 -0.48
C LEU A 367 -0.19 -12.19 -0.65
N GLY A 368 0.07 -13.11 0.27
CA GLY A 368 1.34 -13.81 0.40
C GLY A 368 2.52 -12.96 0.88
N THR A 369 2.32 -11.70 1.28
CA THR A 369 3.35 -10.90 1.96
C THR A 369 3.20 -10.97 3.47
N LEU A 370 4.27 -10.64 4.21
CA LEU A 370 4.20 -10.48 5.65
C LEU A 370 3.53 -9.14 5.98
N LEU A 371 2.33 -9.19 6.56
CA LEU A 371 1.54 -8.02 6.94
C LEU A 371 1.91 -7.49 8.32
N THR A 372 2.17 -8.42 9.24
CA THR A 372 2.56 -8.12 10.62
C THR A 372 3.73 -9.01 11.00
N ASP A 373 4.71 -8.45 11.71
CA ASP A 373 5.86 -9.22 12.18
C ASP A 373 5.43 -10.33 13.16
N PRO A 374 6.11 -11.49 13.14
CA PRO A 374 5.90 -12.52 14.15
C PRO A 374 6.09 -11.94 15.55
N LYS A 375 5.18 -12.25 16.49
CA LYS A 375 5.26 -11.74 17.87
C LYS A 375 6.61 -12.10 18.49
N GLN A 376 7.35 -11.10 18.95
CA GLN A 376 8.74 -11.24 19.46
C GLN A 376 8.85 -12.11 20.72
N ASN A 377 7.76 -12.33 21.46
CA ASN A 377 7.75 -13.10 22.71
C ASN A 377 7.84 -14.63 22.55
N LYS A 378 8.04 -15.16 21.33
CA LYS A 378 8.07 -16.61 21.06
C LYS A 378 9.45 -17.27 21.26
N SER A 379 10.20 -16.81 22.26
CA SER A 379 11.56 -17.32 22.56
C SER A 379 11.61 -18.80 22.96
N HIS A 380 10.48 -19.38 23.36
CA HIS A 380 10.35 -20.79 23.73
C HIS A 380 10.26 -21.73 22.52
N LEU A 381 9.96 -21.23 21.33
CA LEU A 381 9.90 -22.06 20.12
C LEU A 381 11.29 -22.28 19.53
N PRO A 382 11.63 -23.50 19.09
CA PRO A 382 12.89 -23.73 18.40
C PRO A 382 12.88 -23.04 17.03
N LEU A 383 14.03 -22.49 16.62
CA LEU A 383 14.18 -21.85 15.30
C LEU A 383 13.90 -22.81 14.12
N VAL A 384 14.06 -24.12 14.35
CA VAL A 384 13.85 -25.18 13.35
C VAL A 384 13.15 -26.38 14.01
N PRO A 385 12.08 -26.92 13.41
CA PRO A 385 11.40 -26.44 12.21
C PRO A 385 10.68 -25.11 12.45
N TYR A 386 10.64 -24.26 11.42
CA TYR A 386 9.80 -23.08 11.45
C TYR A 386 8.33 -23.50 11.29
N VAL A 387 7.55 -23.33 12.33
CA VAL A 387 6.13 -23.72 12.37
C VAL A 387 5.22 -22.58 11.90
N ILE A 388 4.41 -22.85 10.88
CA ILE A 388 3.32 -22.01 10.37
C ILE A 388 2.00 -22.57 10.90
N GLY A 389 1.14 -21.73 11.45
CA GLY A 389 -0.26 -22.08 11.73
C GLY A 389 -1.14 -21.64 10.57
N LEU A 390 -1.65 -22.58 9.79
CA LEU A 390 -2.55 -22.30 8.68
C LEU A 390 -4.01 -22.45 9.15
N THR A 391 -4.78 -21.37 9.07
CA THR A 391 -6.21 -21.32 9.41
C THR A 391 -7.03 -20.65 8.32
N GLY A 392 -8.34 -20.63 8.47
CA GLY A 392 -9.28 -20.02 7.53
C GLY A 392 -10.70 -20.53 7.75
N GLY A 393 -11.68 -19.70 7.44
CA GLY A 393 -13.11 -20.06 7.52
C GLY A 393 -13.46 -21.26 6.64
N SER A 394 -14.57 -21.94 6.95
CA SER A 394 -15.08 -23.05 6.14
C SER A 394 -15.29 -22.61 4.68
N GLY A 395 -14.86 -23.44 3.73
CA GLY A 395 -14.93 -23.14 2.29
C GLY A 395 -13.74 -22.32 1.74
N SER A 396 -12.87 -21.76 2.60
CA SER A 396 -11.73 -20.90 2.21
C SER A 396 -10.62 -21.57 1.37
N GLY A 397 -10.67 -22.89 1.15
CA GLY A 397 -9.65 -23.59 0.37
C GLY A 397 -8.35 -23.85 1.13
N LYS A 398 -8.35 -23.74 2.46
CA LYS A 398 -7.21 -24.03 3.37
C LYS A 398 -6.46 -25.32 3.02
N SER A 399 -7.16 -26.43 2.81
CA SER A 399 -6.55 -27.73 2.49
C SER A 399 -5.80 -27.73 1.15
N SER A 400 -6.23 -26.92 0.18
CA SER A 400 -5.51 -26.75 -1.10
C SER A 400 -4.20 -25.99 -0.89
N ILE A 401 -4.21 -24.94 -0.07
CA ILE A 401 -2.99 -24.21 0.32
C ILE A 401 -2.03 -25.14 1.07
N ALA A 402 -2.53 -25.94 2.02
CA ALA A 402 -1.72 -26.88 2.79
C ALA A 402 -1.02 -27.91 1.88
N GLN A 403 -1.73 -28.46 0.88
CA GLN A 403 -1.15 -29.38 -0.11
C GLN A 403 -0.06 -28.72 -0.96
N GLN A 404 -0.24 -27.46 -1.34
CA GLN A 404 0.77 -26.72 -2.09
C GLN A 404 2.03 -26.46 -1.26
N LEU A 405 1.88 -26.11 0.02
CA LEU A 405 3.01 -25.95 0.94
C LEU A 405 3.76 -27.28 1.18
N GLU A 406 3.01 -28.37 1.30
CA GLU A 406 3.58 -29.72 1.40
C GLU A 406 4.40 -30.08 0.16
N ALA A 407 3.89 -29.78 -1.04
CA ALA A 407 4.62 -29.97 -2.30
C ALA A 407 5.90 -29.11 -2.40
N LEU A 408 5.96 -27.98 -1.68
CA LEU A 408 7.17 -27.14 -1.57
C LEU A 408 8.15 -27.62 -0.49
N GLY A 409 7.81 -28.68 0.25
CA GLY A 409 8.69 -29.33 1.22
C GLY A 409 8.33 -29.10 2.69
N ALA A 410 7.20 -28.46 2.99
CA ALA A 410 6.73 -28.35 4.37
C ALA A 410 6.13 -29.68 4.87
N VAL A 411 6.27 -29.97 6.16
CA VAL A 411 5.53 -31.08 6.79
C VAL A 411 4.15 -30.59 7.19
N ARG A 412 3.10 -31.17 6.59
CA ARG A 412 1.71 -30.88 6.96
C ARG A 412 1.31 -31.68 8.20
N ILE A 413 0.78 -30.98 9.19
CA ILE A 413 0.19 -31.56 10.41
C ILE A 413 -1.30 -31.19 10.40
N ASP A 414 -2.15 -32.14 10.03
CA ASP A 414 -3.59 -31.94 9.91
C ASP A 414 -4.29 -32.11 11.27
N SER A 415 -4.70 -30.99 11.87
CA SER A 415 -5.31 -30.99 13.20
C SER A 415 -6.72 -31.59 13.22
N ASP A 416 -7.43 -31.58 12.08
CA ASP A 416 -8.74 -32.24 11.97
C ASP A 416 -8.57 -33.76 11.99
N GLN A 417 -7.51 -34.27 11.34
CA GLN A 417 -7.12 -35.68 11.43
C GLN A 417 -6.69 -36.06 12.85
N LEU A 418 -5.80 -35.27 13.47
CA LEU A 418 -5.34 -35.52 14.84
C LEU A 418 -6.49 -35.47 15.86
N GLY A 419 -7.48 -34.60 15.65
CA GLY A 419 -8.69 -34.57 16.47
C GLY A 419 -9.39 -35.93 16.54
N HIS A 420 -9.49 -36.66 15.43
CA HIS A 420 -10.05 -38.01 15.42
C HIS A 420 -9.17 -39.04 16.14
N GLU A 421 -7.87 -38.80 16.24
CA GLU A 421 -6.91 -39.68 16.91
C GLU A 421 -7.03 -39.56 18.43
N THR A 422 -7.29 -38.35 18.96
CA THR A 422 -7.34 -38.08 20.42
C THR A 422 -8.37 -38.90 21.21
N TYR A 423 -9.43 -39.37 20.58
CA TYR A 423 -10.47 -40.18 21.21
C TYR A 423 -10.60 -41.55 20.56
N ARG A 424 -9.48 -42.13 20.10
CA ARG A 424 -9.43 -43.56 19.79
C ARG A 424 -9.49 -44.39 21.09
N PRO A 425 -9.99 -45.64 21.02
CA PRO A 425 -10.00 -46.50 22.20
C PRO A 425 -8.59 -46.61 22.82
N GLY A 426 -8.49 -46.30 24.11
CA GLY A 426 -7.22 -46.30 24.85
C GLY A 426 -6.63 -44.90 25.10
N GLU A 427 -7.11 -43.87 24.42
CA GLU A 427 -6.63 -42.50 24.59
C GLU A 427 -7.32 -41.77 25.77
N VAL A 428 -6.66 -40.73 26.30
CA VAL A 428 -7.16 -39.96 27.45
C VAL A 428 -8.50 -39.29 27.15
N ALA A 429 -8.67 -38.72 25.95
CA ALA A 429 -9.91 -38.03 25.58
C ALA A 429 -11.09 -39.00 25.41
N TYR A 430 -10.84 -40.28 25.08
CA TYR A 430 -11.89 -41.27 24.84
C TYR A 430 -12.80 -41.44 26.07
N ASN A 431 -12.22 -41.70 27.24
CA ASN A 431 -12.99 -41.89 28.47
C ASN A 431 -13.71 -40.60 28.87
N ARG A 432 -13.04 -39.44 28.78
CA ARG A 432 -13.63 -38.14 29.13
C ARG A 432 -14.82 -37.78 28.23
N VAL A 433 -14.75 -38.09 26.94
CA VAL A 433 -15.87 -37.89 26.00
C VAL A 433 -17.05 -38.81 26.35
N LEU A 434 -16.80 -40.06 26.72
CA LEU A 434 -17.87 -40.99 27.11
C LEU A 434 -18.52 -40.60 28.45
N GLU A 435 -17.75 -40.11 29.41
CA GLU A 435 -18.25 -39.60 30.69
C GLU A 435 -19.17 -38.39 30.48
N GLU A 436 -18.79 -37.45 29.62
CA GLU A 436 -19.54 -36.22 29.38
C GLU A 436 -20.78 -36.41 28.48
N PHE A 437 -20.65 -37.23 27.42
CA PHE A 437 -21.67 -37.35 26.39
C PHE A 437 -22.43 -38.67 26.39
N GLY A 438 -22.03 -39.65 27.21
CA GLY A 438 -22.69 -40.93 27.37
C GLY A 438 -22.08 -42.07 26.56
N SER A 439 -22.21 -43.28 27.09
CA SER A 439 -21.70 -44.52 26.49
C SER A 439 -22.50 -45.01 25.28
N ASP A 440 -23.67 -44.42 25.01
CA ASP A 440 -24.47 -44.66 23.81
C ASP A 440 -23.77 -44.18 22.52
N LEU A 441 -22.64 -43.49 22.65
CA LEU A 441 -21.78 -43.08 21.55
C LEU A 441 -20.83 -44.17 21.05
N ILE A 442 -20.76 -45.34 21.69
CA ILE A 442 -19.82 -46.40 21.32
C ILE A 442 -20.38 -47.22 20.14
N ASN A 443 -19.62 -47.33 19.05
CA ASN A 443 -19.90 -48.25 17.95
C ASN A 443 -19.59 -49.71 18.34
N GLU A 444 -20.05 -50.68 17.54
CA GLU A 444 -19.74 -52.10 17.76
C GLU A 444 -18.24 -52.42 17.80
N ASP A 445 -17.43 -51.66 17.05
CA ASP A 445 -15.97 -51.77 17.00
C ASP A 445 -15.24 -51.04 18.16
N LYS A 446 -16.00 -50.58 19.16
CA LYS A 446 -15.56 -49.77 20.31
C LYS A 446 -15.12 -48.35 19.98
N THR A 447 -15.19 -47.89 18.73
CA THR A 447 -14.87 -46.49 18.38
C THR A 447 -16.02 -45.54 18.72
N ILE A 448 -15.74 -44.24 18.80
CA ILE A 448 -16.80 -43.22 18.99
C ILE A 448 -17.58 -43.00 17.69
N ASN A 449 -18.90 -43.07 17.77
CA ASN A 449 -19.83 -42.70 16.72
C ASN A 449 -19.83 -41.18 16.51
N ARG A 450 -18.96 -40.71 15.62
CA ARG A 450 -18.80 -39.29 15.28
C ARG A 450 -20.09 -38.64 14.80
N ARG A 451 -20.98 -39.37 14.11
CA ARG A 451 -22.28 -38.81 13.68
C ARG A 451 -23.20 -38.59 14.88
N ALA A 452 -23.25 -39.53 15.81
CA ALA A 452 -24.05 -39.38 17.03
C ALA A 452 -23.49 -38.27 17.94
N LEU A 453 -22.17 -38.21 18.12
CA LEU A 453 -21.51 -37.14 18.86
C LEU A 453 -21.77 -35.78 18.20
N GLY A 454 -21.62 -35.70 16.88
CA GLY A 454 -21.93 -34.50 16.09
C GLY A 454 -23.35 -33.99 16.34
N ARG A 455 -24.36 -34.86 16.34
CA ARG A 455 -25.76 -34.46 16.64
C ARG A 455 -25.94 -33.91 18.06
N LYS A 456 -25.13 -34.36 19.03
CA LYS A 456 -25.19 -33.85 20.42
C LYS A 456 -24.51 -32.49 20.59
N VAL A 457 -23.49 -32.18 19.78
CA VAL A 457 -22.70 -30.94 19.92
C VAL A 457 -23.05 -29.84 18.91
N PHE A 458 -23.42 -30.20 17.68
CA PHE A 458 -23.75 -29.21 16.65
C PHE A 458 -25.08 -28.50 16.97
N GLY A 459 -25.06 -27.17 16.94
CA GLY A 459 -26.21 -26.34 17.30
C GLY A 459 -26.36 -26.05 18.80
N ASN A 460 -25.49 -26.60 19.66
CA ASN A 460 -25.46 -26.31 21.09
C ASN A 460 -24.06 -25.82 21.51
N LYS A 461 -23.95 -24.52 21.82
CA LYS A 461 -22.66 -23.87 22.17
C LYS A 461 -22.02 -24.45 23.43
N GLU A 462 -22.81 -24.79 24.44
CA GLU A 462 -22.32 -25.35 25.72
C GLU A 462 -21.77 -26.76 25.53
N ARG A 463 -22.48 -27.60 24.78
CA ARG A 463 -22.06 -28.96 24.44
C ARG A 463 -20.84 -28.97 23.53
N LEU A 464 -20.79 -28.08 22.54
CA LEU A 464 -19.61 -27.92 21.70
C LEU A 464 -18.39 -27.50 22.54
N LYS A 465 -18.58 -26.53 23.45
CA LYS A 465 -17.53 -26.10 24.37
C LYS A 465 -17.01 -27.24 25.26
N ALA A 466 -17.91 -28.04 25.83
CA ALA A 466 -17.51 -29.18 26.66
C ALA A 466 -16.65 -30.19 25.87
N LEU A 467 -17.01 -30.47 24.61
CA LEU A 467 -16.20 -31.33 23.75
C LEU A 467 -14.84 -30.72 23.45
N THR A 468 -14.79 -29.44 23.08
CA THR A 468 -13.54 -28.76 22.74
C THR A 468 -12.61 -28.59 23.94
N ASP A 469 -13.14 -28.36 25.14
CA ASP A 469 -12.37 -28.25 26.38
C ASP A 469 -11.70 -29.60 26.76
N ILE A 470 -12.26 -30.73 26.30
CA ILE A 470 -11.66 -32.06 26.43
C ILE A 470 -10.62 -32.29 25.32
N VAL A 471 -10.98 -32.04 24.07
CA VAL A 471 -10.24 -32.49 22.89
C VAL A 471 -9.08 -31.56 22.50
N TRP A 472 -9.24 -30.24 22.60
CA TRP A 472 -8.23 -29.29 22.13
C TRP A 472 -6.88 -29.39 22.85
N PRO A 473 -6.82 -29.56 24.19
CA PRO A 473 -5.55 -29.78 24.87
C PRO A 473 -4.80 -31.02 24.34
N GLU A 474 -5.52 -32.11 24.08
CA GLU A 474 -4.95 -33.36 23.57
C GLU A 474 -4.46 -33.21 22.12
N ILE A 475 -5.22 -32.49 21.26
CA ILE A 475 -4.75 -32.17 19.90
C ILE A 475 -3.45 -31.36 19.97
N ALA A 476 -3.38 -30.34 20.84
CA ALA A 476 -2.20 -29.51 20.97
C ALA A 476 -0.96 -30.31 21.40
N LEU A 477 -1.12 -31.34 22.24
CA LEU A 477 -0.04 -32.27 22.60
C LEU A 477 0.43 -33.08 21.40
N LEU A 478 -0.50 -33.69 20.64
CA LEU A 478 -0.17 -34.44 19.43
C LEU A 478 0.51 -33.57 18.37
N VAL A 479 0.05 -32.33 18.20
CA VAL A 479 0.69 -31.37 17.29
C VAL A 479 2.14 -31.10 17.72
N LYS A 480 2.40 -30.87 19.01
CA LYS A 480 3.76 -30.68 19.53
C LYS A 480 4.63 -31.91 19.31
N GLU A 481 4.11 -33.11 19.52
CA GLU A 481 4.83 -34.36 19.21
C GLU A 481 5.17 -34.47 17.73
N ARG A 482 4.23 -34.19 16.81
CA ARG A 482 4.49 -34.22 15.37
C ARG A 482 5.50 -33.17 14.93
N ILE A 483 5.50 -31.98 15.54
CA ILE A 483 6.52 -30.95 15.31
C ILE A 483 7.90 -31.46 15.77
N GLN A 484 7.96 -32.11 16.93
CA GLN A 484 9.20 -32.67 17.47
C GLN A 484 9.74 -33.83 16.61
N GLN A 485 8.87 -34.71 16.12
CA GLN A 485 9.24 -35.76 15.16
C GLN A 485 9.81 -35.16 13.86
N ALA A 486 9.14 -34.15 13.30
CA ALA A 486 9.62 -33.46 12.10
C ALA A 486 11.00 -32.80 12.35
N ARG A 487 11.24 -32.29 13.56
CA ARG A 487 12.55 -31.76 13.96
C ARG A 487 13.64 -32.84 13.96
N GLU A 488 13.35 -34.01 14.51
CA GLU A 488 14.27 -35.15 14.56
C GLU A 488 14.59 -35.68 13.15
N GLU A 489 13.63 -35.59 12.23
CA GLU A 489 13.81 -35.89 10.81
C GLU A 489 14.55 -34.78 10.02
N GLY A 490 14.99 -33.70 10.69
CA GLY A 490 15.73 -32.60 10.07
C GLY A 490 14.88 -31.69 9.18
N LYS A 491 13.55 -31.71 9.34
CA LYS A 491 12.63 -30.89 8.54
C LYS A 491 12.78 -29.43 8.90
N GLN A 492 12.64 -28.57 7.88
CA GLN A 492 12.91 -27.14 8.02
C GLN A 492 11.66 -26.33 8.36
N VAL A 493 10.49 -26.75 7.87
CA VAL A 493 9.23 -26.04 8.02
C VAL A 493 8.09 -27.03 8.31
N CYS A 494 7.21 -26.69 9.24
CA CYS A 494 5.98 -27.40 9.54
C CYS A 494 4.78 -26.48 9.31
N VAL A 495 3.66 -27.05 8.84
CA VAL A 495 2.38 -26.36 8.69
C VAL A 495 1.35 -27.07 9.54
N VAL A 496 0.92 -26.43 10.62
CA VAL A 496 -0.20 -26.87 11.45
C VAL A 496 -1.49 -26.39 10.77
N ASP A 497 -2.16 -27.31 10.09
CA ASP A 497 -3.40 -27.06 9.37
C ASP A 497 -4.60 -27.23 10.32
N ALA A 498 -5.13 -26.11 10.84
CA ALA A 498 -6.16 -26.12 11.86
C ALA A 498 -7.21 -25.03 11.62
N ALA A 499 -8.46 -25.42 11.40
CA ALA A 499 -9.58 -24.47 11.21
C ALA A 499 -9.90 -23.64 12.47
N VAL A 500 -9.54 -24.16 13.65
CA VAL A 500 -9.81 -23.55 14.97
C VAL A 500 -8.55 -22.99 15.62
N LEU A 501 -7.48 -22.75 14.86
CA LEU A 501 -6.17 -22.35 15.40
C LEU A 501 -6.28 -21.12 16.33
N LEU A 502 -7.07 -20.12 15.91
CA LEU A 502 -7.24 -18.86 16.63
C LEU A 502 -8.19 -19.02 17.81
N GLU A 503 -9.35 -19.65 17.58
CA GLU A 503 -10.36 -19.92 18.61
C GLU A 503 -9.82 -20.79 19.75
N ALA A 504 -8.94 -21.75 19.44
CA ALA A 504 -8.31 -22.62 20.41
C ALA A 504 -7.08 -22.01 21.10
N GLY A 505 -6.68 -20.78 20.72
CA GLY A 505 -5.53 -20.10 21.31
C GLY A 505 -4.17 -20.74 20.97
N TRP A 506 -4.08 -21.48 19.88
CA TRP A 506 -2.85 -22.22 19.48
C TRP A 506 -1.80 -21.33 18.81
N THR A 507 -1.92 -20.00 18.92
CA THR A 507 -0.94 -19.09 18.33
C THR A 507 0.46 -19.16 18.98
N ASP A 508 0.54 -19.72 20.20
CA ASP A 508 1.79 -19.88 20.96
C ASP A 508 2.63 -21.10 20.53
N ILE A 509 2.06 -22.02 19.75
CA ILE A 509 2.76 -23.20 19.23
C ILE A 509 3.26 -23.03 17.79
N VAL A 510 3.01 -21.86 17.19
CA VAL A 510 3.42 -21.53 15.82
C VAL A 510 4.20 -20.21 15.80
N HIS A 511 5.07 -19.99 14.82
CA HIS A 511 5.81 -18.73 14.67
C HIS A 511 4.95 -17.68 13.96
N GLU A 512 4.36 -18.05 12.82
CA GLU A 512 3.49 -17.21 12.00
C GLU A 512 2.10 -17.83 11.87
N VAL A 513 1.06 -16.99 11.86
CA VAL A 513 -0.32 -17.35 11.51
C VAL A 513 -0.57 -16.97 10.06
N TRP A 514 -0.96 -17.94 9.24
CA TRP A 514 -1.36 -17.75 7.86
C TRP A 514 -2.87 -18.00 7.74
N VAL A 515 -3.59 -17.05 7.13
CA VAL A 515 -5.06 -17.12 7.04
C VAL A 515 -5.50 -17.20 5.58
N ALA A 516 -6.33 -18.20 5.28
CA ALA A 516 -7.02 -18.32 4.00
C ALA A 516 -8.39 -17.62 4.08
N VAL A 517 -8.65 -16.68 3.17
CA VAL A 517 -9.91 -15.92 3.12
C VAL A 517 -10.57 -15.99 1.75
N ILE A 518 -11.90 -15.93 1.75
CA ILE A 518 -12.77 -15.70 0.59
C ILE A 518 -14.00 -14.91 1.06
N PRO A 519 -14.72 -14.22 0.16
CA PRO A 519 -16.00 -13.60 0.49
C PRO A 519 -16.99 -14.60 1.10
N GLU A 520 -17.81 -14.16 2.04
CA GLU A 520 -18.79 -15.01 2.73
C GLU A 520 -19.77 -15.68 1.76
N GLU A 521 -20.21 -14.95 0.72
CA GLU A 521 -21.10 -15.47 -0.32
C GLU A 521 -20.47 -16.66 -1.06
N GLU A 522 -19.17 -16.58 -1.37
CA GLU A 522 -18.42 -17.66 -2.01
C GLU A 522 -18.19 -18.83 -1.05
N ALA A 523 -17.92 -18.56 0.24
CA ALA A 523 -17.79 -19.60 1.26
C ALA A 523 -19.10 -20.42 1.39
N VAL A 524 -20.24 -19.73 1.47
CA VAL A 524 -21.57 -20.35 1.55
C VAL A 524 -21.85 -21.20 0.32
N SER A 525 -21.54 -20.68 -0.88
CA SER A 525 -21.66 -21.42 -2.14
C SER A 525 -20.83 -22.71 -2.12
N ARG A 526 -19.54 -22.62 -1.76
CA ARG A 526 -18.64 -23.78 -1.68
C ARG A 526 -19.08 -24.83 -0.66
N ILE A 527 -19.55 -24.41 0.51
CA ILE A 527 -20.04 -25.32 1.56
C ILE A 527 -21.29 -26.06 1.07
N THR A 528 -22.23 -25.33 0.46
CA THR A 528 -23.49 -25.88 -0.07
C THR A 528 -23.21 -26.98 -1.11
N VAL A 529 -22.34 -26.69 -2.09
CA VAL A 529 -22.00 -27.62 -3.17
C VAL A 529 -21.19 -28.81 -2.66
N ARG A 530 -20.18 -28.59 -1.83
CA ARG A 530 -19.27 -29.64 -1.35
C ARG A 530 -19.95 -30.58 -0.35
N ASP A 531 -20.73 -30.02 0.58
CA ASP A 531 -21.30 -30.77 1.71
C ASP A 531 -22.75 -31.21 1.47
N GLY A 532 -23.41 -30.73 0.41
CA GLY A 532 -24.80 -31.05 0.08
C GLY A 532 -25.80 -30.56 1.13
N VAL A 533 -25.54 -29.42 1.76
CA VAL A 533 -26.36 -28.82 2.84
C VAL A 533 -27.15 -27.62 2.35
N SER A 534 -28.16 -27.18 3.09
CA SER A 534 -28.91 -25.96 2.72
C SER A 534 -28.05 -24.70 2.88
N GLN A 535 -28.44 -23.62 2.20
CA GLN A 535 -27.77 -22.32 2.32
C GLN A 535 -27.83 -21.81 3.77
N GLU A 536 -28.94 -22.00 4.47
CA GLU A 536 -29.10 -21.61 5.88
C GLU A 536 -28.14 -22.41 6.78
N ASP A 537 -27.96 -23.71 6.52
CA ASP A 537 -27.00 -24.54 7.25
C ASP A 537 -25.56 -24.10 7.00
N ALA A 538 -25.21 -23.76 5.75
CA ALA A 538 -23.90 -23.24 5.40
C ALA A 538 -23.61 -21.89 6.09
N VAL A 539 -24.59 -20.98 6.11
CA VAL A 539 -24.48 -19.70 6.83
C VAL A 539 -24.31 -19.92 8.33
N ARG A 540 -25.10 -20.81 8.95
CA ARG A 540 -24.97 -21.15 10.37
C ARG A 540 -23.59 -21.69 10.73
N ARG A 541 -23.01 -22.52 9.85
CA ARG A 541 -21.63 -23.02 10.02
C ARG A 541 -20.62 -21.87 9.97
N LEU A 542 -20.73 -21.00 8.97
CA LEU A 542 -19.81 -19.87 8.81
C LEU A 542 -19.88 -18.90 10.01
N GLN A 543 -21.08 -18.58 10.50
CA GLN A 543 -21.32 -17.71 11.65
C GLN A 543 -20.88 -18.29 13.01
N SER A 544 -20.58 -19.59 13.06
CA SER A 544 -20.05 -20.24 14.27
C SER A 544 -18.56 -20.04 14.46
N GLN A 545 -17.85 -19.58 13.41
CA GLN A 545 -16.42 -19.31 13.39
C GLN A 545 -16.15 -17.81 13.50
N TRP A 546 -14.89 -17.43 13.75
CA TRP A 546 -14.51 -16.01 13.69
C TRP A 546 -14.72 -15.45 12.28
N PRO A 547 -15.26 -14.21 12.14
CA PRO A 547 -15.37 -13.56 10.85
C PRO A 547 -13.98 -13.29 10.25
N ASN A 548 -13.90 -13.18 8.92
CA ASN A 548 -12.64 -12.95 8.21
C ASN A 548 -11.85 -11.75 8.77
N THR A 549 -12.55 -10.67 9.16
CA THR A 549 -11.91 -9.47 9.73
C THR A 549 -11.10 -9.80 10.98
N GLN A 550 -11.68 -10.55 11.93
CA GLN A 550 -10.99 -10.95 13.16
C GLN A 550 -9.85 -11.93 12.88
N GLN A 551 -10.00 -12.83 11.90
CA GLN A 551 -8.91 -13.74 11.53
C GLN A 551 -7.73 -12.99 10.90
N VAL A 552 -8.01 -12.04 9.99
CA VAL A 552 -7.00 -11.23 9.30
C VAL A 552 -6.25 -10.31 10.28
N GLU A 553 -6.92 -9.77 11.29
CA GLU A 553 -6.27 -8.98 12.36
C GLU A 553 -5.21 -9.78 13.14
N GLN A 554 -5.35 -11.11 13.23
CA GLN A 554 -4.37 -11.99 13.88
C GLN A 554 -3.36 -12.61 12.90
N ALA A 555 -3.47 -12.31 11.59
CA ALA A 555 -2.67 -12.92 10.56
C ALA A 555 -1.30 -12.23 10.39
N ASN A 556 -0.26 -13.05 10.25
CA ASN A 556 1.04 -12.60 9.73
C ASN A 556 1.03 -12.58 8.20
N VAL A 557 0.36 -13.56 7.57
CA VAL A 557 0.22 -13.66 6.11
C VAL A 557 -1.23 -13.99 5.77
N VAL A 558 -1.77 -13.35 4.73
CA VAL A 558 -3.11 -13.63 4.22
C VAL A 558 -3.02 -14.17 2.79
N LEU A 559 -3.81 -15.19 2.50
CA LEU A 559 -3.95 -15.84 1.20
C LEU A 559 -5.43 -15.87 0.81
N CYS A 560 -5.71 -15.78 -0.49
CA CYS A 560 -7.08 -15.79 -1.00
C CYS A 560 -7.25 -16.80 -2.14
N THR A 561 -8.24 -17.68 -2.02
CA THR A 561 -8.56 -18.71 -3.02
C THR A 561 -9.78 -18.36 -3.87
N LEU A 562 -10.12 -17.07 -3.99
CA LEU A 562 -11.30 -16.59 -4.71
C LEU A 562 -11.18 -16.81 -6.23
N TRP A 563 -9.99 -16.58 -6.77
CA TRP A 563 -9.72 -16.65 -8.21
C TRP A 563 -9.26 -18.05 -8.64
N GLU A 564 -8.79 -18.16 -9.88
CA GLU A 564 -8.29 -19.40 -10.47
C GLU A 564 -7.17 -20.03 -9.62
N PRO A 565 -7.04 -21.38 -9.60
CA PRO A 565 -6.03 -22.08 -8.81
C PRO A 565 -4.60 -21.57 -9.02
N GLU A 566 -4.27 -21.15 -10.25
CA GLU A 566 -2.97 -20.60 -10.63
C GLU A 566 -2.65 -19.30 -9.88
N ILE A 567 -3.66 -18.46 -9.61
CA ILE A 567 -3.50 -17.23 -8.82
C ILE A 567 -3.17 -17.57 -7.38
N THR A 568 -3.89 -18.54 -6.80
CA THR A 568 -3.57 -19.03 -5.45
C THR A 568 -2.14 -19.58 -5.40
N GLN A 569 -1.74 -20.33 -6.43
CA GLN A 569 -0.40 -20.91 -6.50
C GLN A 569 0.71 -19.86 -6.56
N LYS A 570 0.50 -18.76 -7.29
CA LYS A 570 1.42 -17.61 -7.28
C LYS A 570 1.53 -16.98 -5.88
N GLN A 571 0.41 -16.82 -5.18
CA GLN A 571 0.41 -16.28 -3.81
C GLN A 571 1.17 -17.20 -2.83
N VAL A 572 0.93 -18.51 -2.88
CA VAL A 572 1.59 -19.50 -2.00
C VAL A 572 3.10 -19.54 -2.25
N ARG A 573 3.53 -19.57 -3.52
CA ARG A 573 4.97 -19.53 -3.87
C ARG A 573 5.62 -18.24 -3.37
N LYS A 574 4.99 -17.09 -3.60
CA LYS A 574 5.48 -15.80 -3.10
C LYS A 574 5.64 -15.80 -1.57
N ALA A 575 4.64 -16.31 -0.85
CA ALA A 575 4.68 -16.41 0.61
C ALA A 575 5.80 -17.34 1.08
N TRP A 576 5.96 -18.47 0.42
CA TRP A 576 7.03 -19.43 0.70
C TRP A 576 8.42 -18.83 0.47
N ASP A 577 8.66 -18.20 -0.67
CA ASP A 577 9.96 -17.60 -1.00
C ASP A 577 10.34 -16.49 -0.01
N LEU A 578 9.38 -15.65 0.37
CA LEU A 578 9.58 -14.63 1.39
C LEU A 578 9.86 -15.23 2.77
N LEU A 579 9.16 -16.31 3.14
CA LEU A 579 9.43 -17.04 4.37
C LEU A 579 10.84 -17.62 4.40
N GLN A 580 11.28 -18.29 3.33
CA GLN A 580 12.62 -18.87 3.26
C GLN A 580 13.71 -17.80 3.44
N LYS A 581 13.54 -16.61 2.84
CA LYS A 581 14.44 -15.47 3.05
C LYS A 581 14.49 -15.05 4.53
N ARG A 582 13.34 -14.96 5.21
CA ARG A 582 13.28 -14.60 6.64
C ARG A 582 13.94 -15.66 7.53
N ILE A 583 13.71 -16.95 7.25
CA ILE A 583 14.35 -18.06 7.99
C ILE A 583 15.88 -17.99 7.82
N GLN A 584 16.37 -17.72 6.60
CA GLN A 584 17.79 -17.59 6.34
C GLN A 584 18.42 -16.40 7.09
N GLN A 585 17.78 -15.22 7.05
CA GLN A 585 18.23 -14.03 7.76
C GLN A 585 18.28 -14.23 9.28
N SER A 586 17.27 -14.91 9.85
CA SER A 586 17.24 -15.25 11.28
C SER A 586 18.40 -16.16 11.68
N ARG A 587 18.83 -17.09 10.81
CA ARG A 587 20.00 -17.95 11.05
C ARG A 587 21.32 -17.19 10.99
N GLU A 588 21.44 -16.25 10.05
CA GLU A 588 22.64 -15.45 9.89
C GLU A 588 22.82 -14.45 11.04
N GLY A 589 21.74 -13.81 11.49
CA GLY A 589 21.76 -12.93 12.66
C GLY A 589 21.99 -13.64 14.00
N ALA A 590 21.74 -14.96 14.08
CA ALA A 590 21.99 -15.78 15.26
C ALA A 590 23.42 -16.34 15.34
N LYS A 591 24.26 -16.18 14.30
CA LYS A 591 25.68 -16.51 14.39
C LYS A 591 26.40 -15.42 15.20
N PRO A 592 27.18 -15.77 16.25
CA PRO A 592 28.02 -14.77 16.91
C PRO A 592 28.99 -14.16 15.90
N PRO A 593 29.33 -12.86 16.02
CA PRO A 593 30.36 -12.26 15.17
C PRO A 593 31.65 -13.07 15.34
N SER A 594 32.19 -13.53 14.21
CA SER A 594 33.40 -14.35 14.12
C SER A 594 34.66 -13.64 14.60
#